data_AF-A0A2V6N5L7-F1
#
_entry.id   AF-A0A2V6N5L7-F1
#
_cell.length_a   1.000
_cell.length_b   1.000
_cell.length_c   1.000
_cell.angle_alpha   90.00
_cell.angle_beta   90.00
_cell.angle_gamma   90.00
#
_symmetry.space_group_name_H-M   'P 1'
#
loop_
_entity.id
_entity.type
_entity.pdbx_description
1 polymer ?
#
loop_
_entity_poly.entity_id
_entity_poly.type
_entity_poly.pdbx_seq_one_letter_code
_entity_poly.pdbx_strand_id
1 'polypeptide(L)'
;IFPYKYEGAWVFDDPAVGLSREPFIAGIDTMIDKAVVDIPNAEKGFRAIFSAAAFAGSNMKLEWRREESGGNWYYSDRFKMEGWLCPALGKYFPSAPREIYVKIEPKN
;
A
#
# COMPACT_ATOMS: atom_id res chain seq x y z
N ILE A 1 -0.18 -6.86 -5.50
CA ILE A 1 1.28 -6.97 -5.23
C ILE A 1 1.51 -7.85 -4.00
N PHE A 2 2.76 -8.25 -3.75
CA PHE A 2 3.13 -9.10 -2.61
C PHE A 2 4.24 -8.43 -1.76
N PRO A 3 3.88 -7.54 -0.83
CA PRO A 3 4.87 -6.90 0.02
C PRO A 3 5.55 -7.88 0.98
N TYR A 4 6.80 -7.60 1.33
CA TYR A 4 7.63 -8.36 2.27
C TYR A 4 8.64 -7.42 2.95
N LYS A 5 9.33 -7.89 4.00
CA LYS A 5 10.33 -7.12 4.72
C LYS A 5 11.73 -7.43 4.15
N TYR A 6 12.45 -6.41 3.71
CA TYR A 6 13.81 -6.49 3.19
C TYR A 6 14.67 -5.44 3.88
N GLU A 7 15.76 -5.87 4.53
CA GLU A 7 16.68 -4.98 5.26
C GLU A 7 15.96 -4.02 6.24
N GLY A 8 14.87 -4.50 6.86
CA GLY A 8 14.07 -3.74 7.82
C GLY A 8 12.94 -2.88 7.21
N ALA A 9 12.90 -2.71 5.90
CA ALA A 9 11.87 -1.94 5.19
C ALA A 9 10.79 -2.83 4.58
N TRP A 10 9.55 -2.34 4.51
CA TRP A 10 8.51 -2.97 3.70
C TRP A 10 8.74 -2.61 2.24
N VAL A 11 8.89 -3.63 1.39
CA VAL A 11 9.10 -3.46 -0.05
C VAL A 11 8.17 -4.36 -0.84
N PHE A 12 8.02 -4.11 -2.14
CA PHE A 12 7.38 -5.03 -3.06
C PHE A 12 8.10 -5.04 -4.42
N ASP A 13 7.92 -6.13 -5.15
CA ASP A 13 8.36 -6.27 -6.53
C ASP A 13 7.14 -6.34 -7.46
N ASP A 14 7.29 -5.77 -8.64
CA ASP A 14 6.36 -5.97 -9.76
C ASP A 14 7.11 -5.88 -11.10
N PRO A 15 7.60 -7.01 -11.62
CA PRO A 15 8.34 -7.05 -12.88
C PRO A 15 7.54 -6.55 -14.08
N ALA A 16 6.19 -6.64 -14.06
CA ALA A 16 5.35 -6.22 -15.17
C ALA A 16 5.40 -4.71 -15.42
N VAL A 17 5.73 -3.94 -14.39
CA VAL A 17 5.90 -2.48 -14.46
C VAL A 17 7.30 -2.03 -14.05
N GLY A 18 8.26 -2.97 -14.00
CA GLY A 18 9.68 -2.70 -13.72
C GLY A 18 9.95 -2.13 -12.33
N LEU A 19 9.24 -2.61 -11.30
CA LEU A 19 9.52 -2.26 -9.91
C LEU A 19 10.28 -3.41 -9.24
N SER A 20 11.41 -3.09 -8.60
CA SER A 20 12.15 -4.04 -7.79
C SER A 20 12.48 -3.44 -6.43
N ARG A 21 12.07 -4.13 -5.37
CA ARG A 21 12.19 -3.71 -3.97
C ARG A 21 11.71 -2.27 -3.75
N GLU A 22 10.62 -1.90 -4.42
CA GLU A 22 10.02 -0.58 -4.28
C GLU A 22 9.55 -0.42 -2.84
N PRO A 23 10.06 0.58 -2.09
CA PRO A 23 9.78 0.69 -0.68
C PRO A 23 8.45 1.38 -0.41
N PHE A 24 7.77 0.92 0.64
CA PHE A 24 6.76 1.71 1.32
C PHE A 24 7.45 2.59 2.35
N ILE A 25 7.16 3.89 2.33
CA ILE A 25 7.78 4.87 3.22
C ILE A 25 6.74 5.87 3.73
N ALA A 26 7.18 6.75 4.62
CA ALA A 26 6.46 7.95 5.02
C ALA A 26 5.01 7.68 5.44
N GLY A 27 4.85 6.73 6.37
CA GLY A 27 3.59 6.42 7.03
C GLY A 27 2.89 5.19 6.45
N ILE A 28 3.08 4.86 5.17
CA ILE A 28 2.50 3.63 4.59
C ILE A 28 3.14 2.38 5.18
N ASP A 29 4.44 2.40 5.43
CA ASP A 29 5.18 1.37 6.16
C ASP A 29 4.58 1.10 7.55
N THR A 30 4.29 2.16 8.30
CA THR A 30 3.65 2.06 9.63
C THR A 30 2.21 1.56 9.52
N MET A 31 1.46 1.97 8.49
CA MET A 31 0.13 1.42 8.22
C MET A 31 0.19 -0.09 7.91
N ILE A 32 1.20 -0.54 7.18
CA ILE A 32 1.42 -1.97 6.90
C ILE A 32 1.67 -2.72 8.21
N ASP A 33 2.60 -2.25 9.07
CA ASP A 33 2.87 -2.88 10.36
C ASP A 33 1.57 -3.09 11.18
N LYS A 34 0.69 -2.09 11.20
CA LYS A 34 -0.61 -2.19 11.89
C LYS A 34 -1.60 -3.12 11.19
N ALA A 35 -1.59 -3.17 9.86
CA ALA A 35 -2.56 -3.92 9.08
C ALA A 35 -2.27 -5.43 9.02
N VAL A 36 -1.03 -5.84 9.24
CA VAL A 36 -0.60 -7.24 9.14
C VAL A 36 -0.40 -7.93 10.49
N VAL A 37 -0.79 -7.28 11.60
CA VAL A 37 -0.60 -7.81 12.97
C VAL A 37 -1.17 -9.22 13.17
N ASP A 38 -2.28 -9.52 12.49
CA ASP A 38 -2.97 -10.83 12.57
C ASP A 38 -2.54 -11.81 11.46
N ILE A 39 -1.52 -11.48 10.66
CA ILE A 39 -0.99 -12.33 9.59
C ILE A 39 0.32 -12.96 10.04
N PRO A 40 0.34 -14.28 10.34
CA PRO A 40 1.56 -14.97 10.74
C PRO A 40 2.65 -14.85 9.67
N ASN A 41 3.88 -14.52 10.08
CA ASN A 41 5.03 -14.37 9.19
C ASN A 41 4.83 -13.34 8.06
N ALA A 42 4.03 -12.28 8.26
CA ALA A 42 3.79 -11.25 7.23
C ALA A 42 5.09 -10.64 6.66
N GLU A 43 6.16 -10.58 7.45
CA GLU A 43 7.50 -10.14 7.00
C GLU A 43 8.06 -10.99 5.85
N LYS A 44 7.66 -12.26 5.71
CA LYS A 44 8.05 -13.16 4.61
C LYS A 44 7.16 -13.01 3.38
N GLY A 45 6.08 -12.24 3.49
CA GLY A 45 5.17 -11.95 2.40
C GLY A 45 3.71 -12.01 2.80
N PHE A 46 2.92 -11.09 2.26
CA PHE A 46 1.46 -11.14 2.27
C PHE A 46 0.91 -10.62 0.95
N ARG A 47 -0.39 -10.80 0.69
CA ARG A 47 -1.04 -10.29 -0.52
C ARG A 47 -1.76 -8.98 -0.20
N ALA A 48 -1.46 -7.95 -1.00
CA ALA A 48 -2.16 -6.68 -0.96
C ALA A 48 -2.83 -6.39 -2.31
N ILE A 49 -4.13 -6.13 -2.27
CA ILE A 49 -4.98 -5.78 -3.41
C ILE A 49 -5.42 -4.34 -3.25
N PHE A 50 -5.34 -3.57 -4.33
CA PHE A 50 -5.70 -2.16 -4.38
C PHE A 50 -6.71 -1.94 -5.50
N SER A 51 -7.68 -1.04 -5.29
CA SER A 51 -8.69 -0.69 -6.28
C SER A 51 -9.17 0.75 -6.07
N ALA A 52 -9.42 1.47 -7.16
CA ALA A 52 -10.06 2.79 -7.11
C ALA A 52 -11.58 2.70 -6.86
N ALA A 53 -12.17 1.51 -6.98
CA ALA A 53 -13.56 1.22 -6.68
C ALA A 53 -13.68 0.29 -5.45
N ALA A 54 -14.73 0.47 -4.66
CA ALA A 54 -15.04 -0.43 -3.56
C ALA A 54 -15.23 -1.86 -4.07
N PHE A 55 -14.74 -2.84 -3.30
CA PHE A 55 -14.88 -4.25 -3.65
C PHE A 55 -15.08 -5.11 -2.40
N ALA A 56 -15.68 -6.29 -2.61
CA ALA A 56 -15.98 -7.23 -1.53
C ALA A 56 -14.70 -7.68 -0.82
N GLY A 57 -14.71 -7.56 0.52
CA GLY A 57 -13.57 -7.92 1.35
C GLY A 57 -12.47 -6.86 1.45
N SER A 58 -12.62 -5.69 0.82
CA SER A 58 -11.78 -4.54 1.17
C SER A 58 -12.03 -4.14 2.64
N ASN A 59 -10.96 -3.98 3.40
CA ASN A 59 -11.00 -3.74 4.85
C ASN A 59 -10.24 -2.47 5.27
N MET A 60 -9.77 -1.70 4.29
CA MET A 60 -9.15 -0.41 4.48
C MET A 60 -9.48 0.50 3.29
N LYS A 61 -9.63 1.79 3.57
CA LYS A 61 -9.81 2.84 2.57
C LYS A 61 -8.78 3.93 2.81
N LEU A 62 -8.12 4.35 1.74
CA LEU A 62 -7.20 5.47 1.72
C LEU A 62 -7.84 6.62 0.96
N GLU A 63 -7.93 7.79 1.57
CA GLU A 63 -8.56 8.99 0.98
C GLU A 63 -7.49 9.99 0.57
N TRP A 64 -7.48 10.39 -0.69
CA TRP A 64 -6.49 11.34 -1.21
C TRP A 64 -6.62 12.70 -0.50
N ARG A 65 -5.47 13.28 -0.13
CA ARG A 65 -5.39 14.59 0.54
C ARG A 65 -4.70 15.64 -0.31
N ARG A 66 -3.48 15.35 -0.77
CA ARG A 66 -2.68 16.29 -1.56
C ARG A 66 -1.59 15.56 -2.36
N GLU A 67 -1.15 16.20 -3.43
CA GLU A 67 0.10 15.86 -4.10
C GLU A 67 1.26 16.62 -3.44
N GLU A 68 2.40 15.95 -3.23
CA GLU A 68 3.61 16.57 -2.67
C GLU A 68 4.84 15.75 -3.07
N SER A 69 5.94 16.43 -3.40
CA SER A 69 7.22 15.78 -3.74
C SER A 69 7.11 14.71 -4.84
N GLY A 70 6.21 14.90 -5.81
CA GLY A 70 5.95 13.99 -6.92
C GLY A 70 5.09 12.76 -6.60
N GLY A 71 4.73 12.56 -5.34
CA GLY A 71 3.80 11.49 -4.92
C GLY A 71 2.53 12.05 -4.29
N ASN A 72 1.75 11.18 -3.66
CA ASN A 72 0.40 11.49 -3.20
C ASN A 72 0.20 11.08 -1.75
N TRP A 73 -0.22 12.03 -0.93
CA TRP A 73 -0.61 11.77 0.45
C TRP A 73 -2.05 11.28 0.52
N TYR A 74 -2.22 10.17 1.25
CA TYR A 74 -3.51 9.56 1.52
C TYR A 74 -3.73 9.40 3.02
N TYR A 75 -4.95 9.64 3.46
CA TYR A 75 -5.38 9.45 4.84
C TYR A 75 -6.09 8.11 5.02
N SER A 76 -5.72 7.37 6.06
CA SER A 76 -6.44 6.17 6.49
C SER A 76 -7.29 6.48 7.71
N ASP A 77 -8.62 6.40 7.56
CA ASP A 77 -9.52 6.60 8.70
C ASP A 77 -9.39 5.50 9.75
N ARG A 78 -9.08 4.27 9.32
CA ARG A 78 -8.85 3.13 10.21
C ARG A 78 -7.67 3.34 11.16
N PHE A 79 -6.60 3.96 10.67
CA PHE A 79 -5.37 4.15 11.44
C PHE A 79 -5.13 5.58 11.93
N LYS A 80 -6.04 6.50 11.58
CA LYS A 80 -6.00 7.94 11.92
C LYS A 80 -4.65 8.59 11.60
N MET A 81 -4.11 8.28 10.42
CA MET A 81 -2.83 8.80 9.97
C MET A 81 -2.78 8.95 8.45
N GLU A 82 -1.84 9.77 7.98
CA GLU A 82 -1.52 9.91 6.56
C GLU A 82 -0.32 9.04 6.17
N GLY A 83 -0.27 8.68 4.89
CA GLY A 83 0.86 8.01 4.28
C GLY A 83 1.08 8.50 2.86
N TRP A 84 2.33 8.61 2.45
CA TRP A 84 2.70 9.05 1.10
C TRP A 84 2.90 7.84 0.19
N LEU A 85 2.21 7.83 -0.95
CA LEU A 85 2.41 6.86 -2.03
C LEU A 85 3.25 7.51 -3.13
N CYS A 86 4.34 6.82 -3.49
CA CYS A 86 5.32 7.27 -4.45
C CYS A 86 4.74 7.41 -5.88
N PRO A 87 5.47 8.05 -6.82
CA PRO A 87 5.04 8.16 -8.21
C PRO A 87 4.76 6.82 -8.89
N ALA A 88 5.28 5.69 -8.36
CA ALA A 88 4.98 4.36 -8.85
C ALA A 88 3.48 4.03 -8.84
N LEU A 89 2.65 4.75 -8.07
CA LEU A 89 1.19 4.68 -8.14
C LEU A 89 0.67 4.88 -9.57
N GLY A 90 1.31 5.77 -10.35
CA GLY A 90 0.97 6.05 -11.74
C GLY A 90 1.22 4.88 -12.70
N LYS A 91 1.94 3.84 -12.26
CA LYS A 91 2.09 2.59 -13.03
C LYS A 91 0.84 1.71 -12.96
N TYR A 92 -0.07 1.98 -12.01
CA TYR A 92 -1.29 1.20 -11.76
C TYR A 92 -2.57 1.98 -12.02
N PHE A 93 -2.54 3.29 -11.82
CA PHE A 93 -3.69 4.16 -12.03
C PHE A 93 -3.34 5.27 -13.03
N PRO A 94 -4.26 5.63 -13.94
CA PRO A 94 -4.01 6.70 -14.92
C PRO A 94 -3.84 8.08 -14.28
N SER A 95 -4.39 8.27 -13.08
CA SER A 95 -4.21 9.43 -12.22
C SER A 95 -4.35 9.00 -10.76
N ALA A 96 -3.91 9.84 -9.82
CA ALA A 96 -4.07 9.55 -8.40
C ALA A 96 -5.57 9.45 -8.04
N PRO A 97 -6.10 8.27 -7.70
CA PRO A 97 -7.51 8.12 -7.41
C PRO A 97 -7.87 8.82 -6.10
N ARG A 98 -9.10 9.36 -6.01
CA ARG A 98 -9.60 10.03 -4.80
C ARG A 98 -9.72 9.07 -3.61
N GLU A 99 -10.00 7.80 -3.89
CA GLU A 99 -10.09 6.74 -2.91
C GLU A 99 -9.33 5.51 -3.41
N ILE A 100 -8.61 4.83 -2.52
CA ILE A 100 -8.04 3.52 -2.76
C ILE A 100 -8.57 2.56 -1.72
N TYR A 101 -9.30 1.56 -2.17
CA TYR A 101 -9.77 0.44 -1.37
C TYR A 101 -8.67 -0.61 -1.34
N VAL A 102 -8.39 -1.12 -0.14
CA VAL A 102 -7.30 -2.07 0.10
C VAL A 102 -7.83 -3.31 0.79
N LYS A 103 -7.37 -4.47 0.32
CA LYS A 103 -7.51 -5.74 1.02
C LYS A 103 -6.12 -6.31 1.27
N ILE A 104 -5.88 -6.70 2.52
CA ILE A 104 -4.67 -7.39 2.95
C ILE A 104 -5.08 -8.79 3.42
N GLU A 105 -4.39 -9.80 2.93
CA GLU A 105 -4.64 -11.21 3.28
C GLU A 105 -3.32 -12.02 3.31
N PRO A 106 -3.27 -13.14 4.04
CA PRO A 106 -2.12 -14.03 4.06
C PRO A 106 -1.71 -14.48 2.65
N LYS A 107 -0.41 -14.74 2.48
CA LYS A 107 0.12 -15.38 1.27
C LYS A 107 -0.20 -16.88 1.38
N ASN A 108 -1.13 -17.37 0.56
CA ASN A 108 -1.39 -18.81 0.41
C ASN A 108 -0.18 -19.53 -0.16
#